data_AF-A0A3D2U6K7-F1
#
_entry.id   AF-A0A3D2U6K7-F1
#
_cell.length_a   1.000
_cell.length_b   1.000
_cell.length_c   1.000
_cell.angle_alpha   90.00
_cell.angle_beta   90.00
_cell.angle_gamma   90.00
#
_symmetry.space_group_name_H-M   'P 1'
#
loop_
_entity.id
_entity.type
_entity.pdbx_description
1 polymer ?
#
loop_
_entity_poly.entity_id
_entity_poly.type
_entity_poly.pdbx_seq_one_letter_code
_entity_poly.pdbx_strand_id
1 'polypeptide(L)'
;KIGANRGAVSLGLRSSTSGPLPPGQSRSLYLVAPRPSQVPSSAAAGDTLVGSIHYGRSNPARHGAGRRPGGFRLSLVVPATTVKTKPLSSSPAGDLASEERKFLIDRLKRIPFETRRKEFDALANKLLATTPNLRPVLVTRLERLDHVDHRKKRLGDVVAAADAVIATVDTDKLAATLGRRGGRSADKGVLVDALYRKGRALAYMELPEVIAAHPIADKAAHAKAFDSNFKELGRWVDTTENTYVLLHIRHERRRGRPAMALKWLTKYYPGTPANFWYVKKRRDLYEKLGWSHCHEYERRWLLVRFPKVYEAF
;
A
#
# COMPACT_ATOMS: atom_id res chain seq x y z
N LYS A 1 8.64 35.49 -6.06
CA LYS A 1 9.71 36.50 -5.78
C LYS A 1 9.28 37.84 -6.41
N ILE A 2 9.66 38.98 -5.83
CA ILE A 2 9.35 40.34 -6.35
C ILE A 2 10.65 40.97 -6.86
N GLY A 3 10.64 41.69 -7.98
CA GLY A 3 11.77 42.55 -8.36
C GLY A 3 11.42 43.80 -9.14
N ALA A 4 12.41 44.68 -9.29
CA ALA A 4 12.31 46.06 -9.77
C ALA A 4 12.23 46.20 -11.29
N ASN A 5 12.86 45.28 -12.01
CA ASN A 5 13.00 45.30 -13.46
C ASN A 5 12.86 43.87 -14.00
N ARG A 6 12.10 43.72 -15.10
CA ARG A 6 11.84 42.47 -15.82
C ARG A 6 13.10 41.64 -16.10
N GLY A 7 14.21 42.28 -16.48
CA GLY A 7 15.47 41.58 -16.80
C GLY A 7 16.20 41.00 -15.58
N ALA A 8 16.23 41.73 -14.46
CA ALA A 8 16.83 41.23 -13.21
C ALA A 8 15.98 40.10 -12.60
N VAL A 9 14.67 40.19 -12.79
CA VAL A 9 13.65 39.27 -12.30
C VAL A 9 13.68 37.92 -13.02
N SER A 10 13.86 37.92 -14.35
CA SER A 10 14.03 36.69 -15.14
C SER A 10 15.33 35.95 -14.83
N LEU A 11 16.40 36.69 -14.52
CA LEU A 11 17.70 36.16 -14.11
C LEU A 11 17.76 35.73 -12.62
N GLY A 12 16.68 35.94 -11.85
CA GLY A 12 16.61 35.57 -10.44
C GLY A 12 17.50 36.42 -9.52
N LEU A 13 18.01 37.55 -10.01
CA LEU A 13 18.81 38.51 -9.26
C LEU A 13 17.92 39.22 -8.22
N ARG A 14 18.42 39.35 -6.98
CA ARG A 14 17.69 40.06 -5.92
C ARG A 14 17.82 41.56 -6.16
N SER A 15 16.74 42.22 -6.56
CA SER A 15 16.66 43.68 -6.42
C SER A 15 15.98 44.01 -5.09
N SER A 16 16.68 44.65 -4.16
CA SER A 16 16.01 45.30 -3.02
C SER A 16 15.24 46.50 -3.57
N THR A 17 13.92 46.48 -3.45
CA THR A 17 13.06 47.56 -3.94
C THR A 17 12.41 48.33 -2.79
N SER A 18 12.98 48.30 -1.58
CA SER A 18 12.47 49.13 -0.49
C SER A 18 12.96 50.56 -0.65
N GLY A 19 12.04 51.49 -0.93
CA GLY A 19 12.33 52.92 -1.01
C GLY A 19 11.05 53.74 -0.84
N PRO A 20 11.16 55.01 -0.42
CA PRO A 20 10.01 55.91 -0.36
C PRO A 20 9.46 56.15 -1.77
N LEU A 21 8.13 56.23 -1.89
CA LEU A 21 7.45 56.64 -3.11
C LEU A 21 6.83 58.01 -2.86
N PRO A 22 7.36 59.09 -3.49
CA PRO A 22 6.81 60.43 -3.34
C PRO A 22 5.36 60.53 -3.82
N PRO A 23 4.55 61.45 -3.25
CA PRO A 23 3.21 61.73 -3.75
C PRO A 23 3.24 62.07 -5.25
N GLY A 24 2.30 61.50 -6.02
CA GLY A 24 2.20 61.72 -7.48
C GLY A 24 3.13 60.84 -8.33
N GLN A 25 4.07 60.10 -7.75
CA GLN A 25 4.92 59.18 -8.51
C GLN A 25 4.33 57.76 -8.58
N SER A 26 4.63 57.04 -9.66
CA SER A 26 4.23 55.65 -9.89
C SER A 26 5.45 54.74 -9.98
N ARG A 27 5.33 53.49 -9.49
CA ARG A 27 6.40 52.49 -9.59
C ARG A 27 5.87 51.11 -9.95
N SER A 28 6.48 50.48 -10.94
CA SER A 28 6.15 49.12 -11.36
C SER A 28 6.82 48.06 -10.47
N LEU A 29 6.11 46.95 -10.25
CA LEU A 29 6.59 45.77 -9.53
C LEU A 29 6.34 44.52 -10.38
N TYR A 30 7.31 43.60 -10.43
CA TYR A 30 7.17 42.36 -11.19
C TYR A 30 7.14 41.14 -10.27
N LEU A 31 6.19 40.23 -10.52
CA LEU A 31 6.03 38.96 -9.81
C LEU A 31 6.56 37.80 -10.65
N VAL A 32 7.42 36.97 -10.06
CA VAL A 32 7.90 35.73 -10.69
C VAL A 32 7.04 34.56 -10.27
N ALA A 33 6.52 33.82 -11.25
CA ALA A 33 5.89 32.53 -11.02
C ALA A 33 6.85 31.58 -10.26
N PRO A 34 6.36 30.80 -9.28
CA PRO A 34 7.18 29.83 -8.57
C PRO A 34 7.73 28.79 -9.55
N ARG A 35 8.95 28.32 -9.30
CA ARG A 35 9.51 27.15 -10.00
C ARG A 35 8.72 25.89 -9.59
N PRO A 36 8.72 24.82 -10.40
CA PRO A 36 8.05 23.56 -10.03
C PRO A 36 8.46 23.03 -8.65
N SER A 37 9.72 23.21 -8.24
CA SER A 37 10.22 22.83 -6.91
C SER A 37 9.72 23.71 -5.75
N GLN A 38 9.10 24.85 -6.04
CA GLN A 38 8.55 25.80 -5.07
C GLN A 38 7.03 25.69 -4.94
N VAL A 39 6.39 24.89 -5.79
CA VAL A 39 4.96 24.57 -5.70
C VAL A 39 4.79 23.50 -4.61
N PRO A 40 3.76 23.59 -3.73
CA PRO A 40 3.50 22.57 -2.72
C PRO A 40 3.32 21.19 -3.35
N SER A 41 3.86 20.15 -2.70
CA SER A 41 3.76 18.77 -3.20
C SER A 41 2.32 18.24 -3.28
N SER A 42 1.38 18.86 -2.56
CA SER A 42 -0.05 18.55 -2.58
C SER A 42 -0.81 19.20 -3.74
N ALA A 43 -0.20 20.14 -4.46
CA ALA A 43 -0.85 20.87 -5.55
C ALA A 43 -0.65 20.13 -6.89
N ALA A 44 -1.75 19.81 -7.55
CA ALA A 44 -1.81 19.19 -8.86
C ALA A 44 -1.87 20.25 -9.98
N ALA A 45 -1.59 19.83 -11.21
CA ALA A 45 -1.84 20.66 -12.39
C ALA A 45 -3.34 21.03 -12.47
N GLY A 46 -3.63 22.32 -12.67
CA GLY A 46 -4.99 22.86 -12.65
C GLY A 46 -5.43 23.41 -11.29
N ASP A 47 -4.73 23.08 -10.19
CA ASP A 47 -5.03 23.68 -8.90
C ASP A 47 -4.75 25.19 -8.91
N THR A 48 -5.54 25.93 -8.13
CA THR A 48 -5.35 27.37 -7.95
C THR A 48 -4.74 27.66 -6.59
N LEU A 49 -3.51 28.14 -6.58
CA LEU A 49 -2.87 28.68 -5.39
C LEU A 49 -3.40 30.09 -5.12
N VAL A 50 -3.99 30.32 -3.95
CA VAL A 50 -4.54 31.61 -3.54
C VAL A 50 -3.71 32.17 -2.39
N GLY A 51 -3.40 33.46 -2.44
CA GLY A 51 -2.69 34.17 -1.38
C GLY A 51 -2.98 35.67 -1.40
N SER A 52 -2.18 36.43 -0.66
CA SER A 52 -2.32 37.90 -0.57
C SER A 52 -0.96 38.59 -0.67
N ILE A 53 -0.89 39.71 -1.40
CA ILE A 53 0.27 40.61 -1.45
C ILE A 53 -0.02 41.91 -0.69
N HIS A 54 0.94 42.40 0.09
CA HIS A 54 0.82 43.64 0.85
C HIS A 54 1.80 44.68 0.33
N TYR A 55 1.35 45.93 0.19
CA TYR A 55 2.19 47.06 -0.18
C TYR A 55 2.46 47.94 1.05
N GLY A 56 3.70 48.42 1.17
CA GLY A 56 4.14 49.25 2.29
C GLY A 56 4.77 48.46 3.45
N ARG A 57 5.69 49.13 4.17
CA ARG A 57 6.29 48.60 5.39
C ARG A 57 5.28 48.71 6.52
N SER A 58 5.21 47.69 7.39
CA SER A 58 4.40 47.81 8.59
C SER A 58 4.96 48.92 9.47
N ASN A 59 4.10 49.83 9.92
CA ASN A 59 4.48 50.93 10.79
C ASN A 59 3.48 51.03 11.93
N PRO A 60 3.85 50.60 13.15
CA PRO A 60 2.96 50.63 14.31
C PRO A 60 2.66 52.06 14.80
N ALA A 61 3.42 53.06 14.37
CA ALA A 61 3.20 54.48 14.73
C ALA A 61 2.10 55.17 13.91
N ARG A 62 1.45 54.46 12.99
CA ARG A 62 0.28 54.94 12.23
C ARG A 62 -0.95 54.16 12.67
N HIS A 63 -2.14 54.75 12.66
CA HIS A 63 -3.38 54.00 12.92
C HIS A 63 -3.54 52.86 11.88
N GLY A 64 -3.66 51.61 12.36
CA GLY A 64 -3.65 50.39 11.56
C GLY A 64 -2.24 49.82 11.30
N ALA A 65 -2.13 48.68 10.62
CA ALA A 65 -0.84 47.97 10.43
C ALA A 65 0.22 48.72 9.56
N GLY A 66 -0.04 49.97 9.16
CA GLY A 66 0.75 50.72 8.17
C GLY A 66 0.68 50.15 6.75
N ARG A 67 -0.12 49.10 6.53
CA ARG A 67 -0.35 48.40 5.26
C ARG A 67 -1.81 48.54 4.88
N ARG A 68 -2.13 49.45 3.95
CA ARG A 68 -3.52 49.68 3.50
C ARG A 68 -3.89 48.70 2.35
N PRO A 69 -5.10 48.09 2.34
CA PRO A 69 -6.05 47.85 3.42
C PRO A 69 -6.28 46.34 3.65
N GLY A 70 -5.26 45.59 4.10
CA GLY A 70 -5.37 44.13 4.36
C GLY A 70 -4.80 43.22 3.27
N GLY A 71 -4.07 43.80 2.31
CA GLY A 71 -3.46 43.07 1.21
C GLY A 71 -4.41 42.85 0.02
N PHE A 72 -3.84 42.51 -1.12
CA PHE A 72 -4.54 42.27 -2.38
C PHE A 72 -4.46 40.79 -2.71
N ARG A 73 -5.60 40.19 -3.08
CA ARG A 73 -5.66 38.77 -3.40
C ARG A 73 -4.83 38.47 -4.65
N LEU A 74 -4.04 37.41 -4.59
CA LEU A 74 -3.35 36.83 -5.73
C LEU A 74 -3.87 35.41 -5.94
N SER A 75 -4.01 35.02 -7.20
CA SER A 75 -4.23 33.64 -7.61
C SER A 75 -3.20 33.23 -8.65
N LEU A 76 -2.79 31.97 -8.60
CA LEU A 76 -1.87 31.36 -9.57
C LEU A 76 -2.39 29.96 -9.89
N VAL A 77 -2.63 29.69 -11.17
CA VAL A 77 -2.96 28.36 -11.66
C VAL A 77 -1.67 27.56 -11.83
N VAL A 78 -1.63 26.35 -11.27
CA VAL A 78 -0.50 25.43 -11.43
C VAL A 78 -0.52 24.88 -12.86
N PRO A 79 0.52 25.15 -13.68
CA PRO A 79 0.53 24.73 -15.08
C PRO A 79 0.69 23.21 -15.20
N ALA A 80 0.14 22.64 -16.27
CA ALA A 80 0.36 21.24 -16.62
C ALA A 80 1.85 20.98 -16.88
N THR A 81 2.42 19.98 -16.20
CA THR A 81 3.78 19.52 -16.49
C THR A 81 3.73 18.68 -17.76
N THR A 82 4.54 19.00 -18.76
CA THR A 82 4.67 18.17 -19.95
C THR A 82 5.23 16.81 -19.53
N VAL A 83 4.46 15.74 -19.74
CA VAL A 83 4.90 14.38 -19.48
C VAL A 83 6.04 14.10 -20.46
N LYS A 84 7.28 14.04 -19.96
CA LYS A 84 8.39 13.52 -20.73
C LYS A 84 8.09 12.06 -21.03
N THR A 85 7.60 11.77 -22.23
CA THR A 85 7.56 10.42 -22.78
C THR A 85 9.00 9.91 -22.78
N LYS A 86 9.30 8.97 -21.88
CA LYS A 86 10.57 8.25 -21.93
C LYS A 86 10.66 7.61 -23.31
N PRO A 87 11.72 7.87 -24.10
CA PRO A 87 11.92 7.16 -25.34
C PRO A 87 12.00 5.66 -25.05
N LEU A 88 11.25 4.86 -25.81
CA LEU A 88 11.32 3.41 -25.78
C LEU A 88 12.75 3.02 -26.19
N SER A 89 13.59 2.65 -25.24
CA SER A 89 14.89 2.07 -25.54
C SER A 89 14.67 0.66 -26.10
N SER A 90 14.86 0.48 -27.40
CA SER A 90 14.96 -0.84 -28.02
C SER A 90 16.17 -1.56 -27.42
N SER A 91 15.91 -2.61 -26.65
CA SER A 91 16.98 -3.50 -26.17
C SER A 91 17.44 -4.38 -27.35
N PRO A 92 18.73 -4.73 -27.45
CA PRO A 92 19.21 -5.66 -28.46
C PRO A 92 18.53 -7.04 -28.32
N ALA A 93 18.32 -7.73 -29.45
CA ALA A 93 17.69 -9.05 -29.48
C ALA A 93 18.52 -10.06 -28.67
N GLY A 94 17.91 -10.64 -27.64
CA GLY A 94 18.49 -11.69 -26.81
C GLY A 94 18.32 -13.09 -27.41
N ASP A 95 18.59 -14.10 -26.60
CA ASP A 95 18.33 -15.51 -26.95
C ASP A 95 16.81 -15.75 -27.13
N LEU A 96 16.43 -16.25 -28.32
CA LEU A 96 15.04 -16.46 -28.74
C LEU A 96 14.28 -17.35 -27.74
N ALA A 97 14.88 -18.41 -27.23
CA ALA A 97 14.22 -19.31 -26.28
C ALA A 97 13.90 -18.61 -24.94
N SER A 98 14.81 -17.74 -24.49
CA SER A 98 14.63 -16.93 -23.30
C SER A 98 13.56 -15.84 -23.49
N GLU A 99 13.52 -15.22 -24.66
CA GLU A 99 12.50 -14.23 -25.03
C GLU A 99 11.11 -14.85 -25.17
N GLU A 100 10.99 -15.99 -25.85
CA GLU A 100 9.74 -16.75 -25.96
C GLU A 100 9.22 -17.13 -24.58
N ARG A 101 10.08 -17.65 -23.69
CA ARG A 101 9.69 -17.99 -22.33
C ARG A 101 9.19 -16.78 -21.57
N LYS A 102 9.90 -15.65 -21.66
CA LYS A 102 9.50 -14.39 -21.02
C LYS A 102 8.16 -13.90 -21.56
N PHE A 103 7.96 -13.96 -22.88
CA PHE A 103 6.69 -13.63 -23.53
C PHE A 103 5.54 -14.50 -23.02
N LEU A 104 5.75 -15.82 -22.92
CA LEU A 104 4.73 -16.74 -22.41
C LEU A 104 4.40 -16.49 -20.93
N ILE A 105 5.40 -16.17 -20.09
CA ILE A 105 5.18 -15.77 -18.69
C ILE A 105 4.38 -14.47 -18.61
N ASP A 106 4.72 -13.47 -19.42
CA ASP A 106 4.01 -12.19 -19.45
C ASP A 106 2.58 -12.36 -19.99
N ARG A 107 2.38 -13.25 -20.97
CA ARG A 107 1.06 -13.64 -21.45
C ARG A 107 0.26 -14.31 -20.33
N LEU A 108 0.84 -15.27 -19.61
CA LEU A 108 0.21 -15.96 -18.48
C LEU A 108 -0.29 -14.96 -17.43
N LYS A 109 0.52 -13.96 -17.08
CA LYS A 109 0.14 -12.90 -16.13
C LYS A 109 -1.04 -12.07 -16.61
N ARG A 110 -1.26 -11.92 -17.91
CA ARG A 110 -2.37 -11.12 -18.48
C ARG A 110 -3.67 -11.90 -18.63
N ILE A 111 -3.65 -13.23 -18.53
CA ILE A 111 -4.86 -14.04 -18.62
C ILE A 111 -5.76 -13.75 -17.41
N PRO A 112 -7.02 -13.35 -17.63
CA PRO A 112 -7.97 -13.15 -16.54
C PRO A 112 -8.30 -14.50 -15.89
N PHE A 113 -7.80 -14.71 -14.68
CA PHE A 113 -7.79 -16.02 -14.04
C PHE A 113 -9.19 -16.58 -13.79
N GLU A 114 -10.15 -15.77 -13.34
CA GLU A 114 -11.49 -16.27 -12.98
C GLU A 114 -12.33 -16.63 -14.23
N THR A 115 -12.20 -15.89 -15.33
CA THR A 115 -12.98 -16.16 -16.56
C THR A 115 -12.31 -17.17 -17.47
N ARG A 116 -10.97 -17.25 -17.47
CA ARG A 116 -10.19 -18.09 -18.40
C ARG A 116 -9.22 -19.02 -17.66
N ARG A 117 -9.67 -19.61 -16.55
CA ARG A 117 -8.84 -20.50 -15.71
C ARG A 117 -8.24 -21.68 -16.48
N LYS A 118 -9.01 -22.31 -17.37
CA LYS A 118 -8.52 -23.44 -18.19
C LYS A 118 -7.36 -23.04 -19.09
N GLU A 119 -7.44 -21.87 -19.73
CA GLU A 119 -6.34 -21.33 -20.56
C GLU A 119 -5.11 -21.04 -19.70
N PHE A 120 -5.31 -20.45 -18.52
CA PHE A 120 -4.23 -20.20 -17.56
C PHE A 120 -3.53 -21.50 -17.16
N ASP A 121 -4.30 -22.50 -16.73
CA ASP A 121 -3.76 -23.78 -16.26
C ASP A 121 -3.05 -24.54 -17.39
N ALA A 122 -3.61 -24.54 -18.61
CA ALA A 122 -2.98 -25.15 -19.78
C ALA A 122 -1.62 -24.51 -20.09
N LEU A 123 -1.54 -23.17 -20.10
CA LEU A 123 -0.30 -22.45 -20.36
C LEU A 123 0.72 -22.66 -19.21
N ALA A 124 0.28 -22.61 -17.95
CA ALA A 124 1.13 -22.86 -16.80
C ALA A 124 1.71 -24.27 -16.82
N ASN A 125 0.88 -25.29 -17.11
CA ASN A 125 1.32 -26.67 -17.19
C ASN A 125 2.31 -26.89 -18.36
N LYS A 126 2.07 -26.26 -19.52
CA LYS A 126 3.02 -26.29 -20.65
C LYS A 126 4.39 -25.73 -20.24
N LEU A 127 4.41 -24.57 -19.56
CA LEU A 127 5.65 -23.96 -19.09
C LEU A 127 6.38 -24.80 -18.04
N LEU A 128 5.64 -25.42 -17.12
CA LEU A 128 6.21 -26.28 -16.07
C LEU A 128 6.69 -27.64 -16.60
N ALA A 129 6.10 -28.14 -17.69
CA ALA A 129 6.56 -29.34 -18.37
C ALA A 129 7.93 -29.12 -19.04
N THR A 130 8.13 -27.94 -19.66
CA THR A 130 9.42 -27.59 -20.29
C THR A 130 10.48 -27.19 -19.27
N THR A 131 10.09 -26.55 -18.17
CA THR A 131 11.02 -26.14 -17.11
C THR A 131 10.39 -26.43 -15.75
N PRO A 132 10.73 -27.57 -15.14
CA PRO A 132 10.29 -27.89 -13.79
C PRO A 132 10.66 -26.76 -12.82
N ASN A 133 9.80 -26.51 -11.83
CA ASN A 133 10.04 -25.50 -10.79
C ASN A 133 10.26 -24.06 -11.30
N LEU A 134 9.69 -23.70 -12.45
CA LEU A 134 9.75 -22.33 -12.97
C LEU A 134 9.03 -21.34 -12.04
N ARG A 135 9.83 -20.70 -11.17
CA ARG A 135 9.35 -19.86 -10.07
C ARG A 135 8.36 -18.76 -10.47
N PRO A 136 8.56 -17.98 -11.57
CA PRO A 136 7.59 -16.96 -11.97
C PRO A 136 6.18 -17.50 -12.23
N VAL A 137 6.07 -18.71 -12.77
CA VAL A 137 4.78 -19.37 -13.03
C VAL A 137 4.13 -19.81 -11.71
N LEU A 138 4.90 -20.43 -10.81
CA LEU A 138 4.41 -20.89 -9.52
C LEU A 138 3.96 -19.72 -8.63
N VAL A 139 4.73 -18.62 -8.59
CA VAL A 139 4.36 -17.40 -7.86
C VAL A 139 3.10 -16.77 -8.45
N THR A 140 3.03 -16.64 -9.78
CA THR A 140 1.83 -16.10 -10.44
C THR A 140 0.61 -16.96 -10.12
N ARG A 141 0.75 -18.29 -10.14
CA ARG A 141 -0.35 -19.21 -9.80
C ARG A 141 -0.80 -19.03 -8.35
N LEU A 142 0.12 -18.92 -7.39
CA LEU A 142 -0.18 -18.65 -5.98
C LEU A 142 -0.94 -17.33 -5.82
N GLU A 143 -0.46 -16.26 -6.46
CA GLU A 143 -1.10 -14.94 -6.41
C GLU A 143 -2.54 -14.96 -6.95
N ARG A 144 -2.75 -15.67 -8.07
CA ARG A 144 -4.09 -15.81 -8.66
C ARG A 144 -5.02 -16.63 -7.78
N LEU A 145 -4.55 -17.73 -7.21
CA LEU A 145 -5.35 -18.53 -6.29
C LEU A 145 -5.72 -17.76 -5.01
N ASP A 146 -4.82 -16.90 -4.51
CA ASP A 146 -5.01 -16.13 -3.30
C ASP A 146 -5.84 -14.82 -3.48
N HIS A 147 -6.88 -14.85 -4.33
CA HIS A 147 -7.74 -13.67 -4.59
C HIS A 147 -8.72 -13.39 -3.45
N VAL A 148 -8.91 -12.12 -3.04
CA VAL A 148 -9.69 -11.75 -1.85
C VAL A 148 -11.11 -12.36 -1.84
N ASP A 149 -11.79 -12.35 -3.00
CA ASP A 149 -13.18 -12.79 -3.11
C ASP A 149 -13.34 -14.32 -3.21
N HIS A 150 -12.34 -15.01 -3.75
CA HIS A 150 -12.43 -16.45 -4.07
C HIS A 150 -11.59 -17.34 -3.17
N ARG A 151 -10.61 -16.78 -2.44
CA ARG A 151 -9.65 -17.51 -1.61
C ARG A 151 -10.31 -18.51 -0.67
N LYS A 152 -11.42 -18.14 -0.02
CA LYS A 152 -12.14 -19.02 0.93
C LYS A 152 -12.68 -20.31 0.30
N LYS A 153 -12.93 -20.30 -1.03
CA LYS A 153 -13.45 -21.46 -1.78
C LYS A 153 -12.36 -22.43 -2.23
N ARG A 154 -11.09 -22.04 -2.16
CA ARG A 154 -9.94 -22.78 -2.73
C ARG A 154 -8.71 -22.77 -1.81
N LEU A 155 -8.93 -22.81 -0.51
CA LEU A 155 -7.85 -22.70 0.48
C LEU A 155 -6.84 -23.86 0.37
N GLY A 156 -7.30 -25.07 0.03
CA GLY A 156 -6.42 -26.22 -0.23
C GLY A 156 -5.46 -25.96 -1.39
N ASP A 157 -5.99 -25.47 -2.52
CA ASP A 157 -5.17 -25.09 -3.69
C ASP A 157 -4.13 -24.02 -3.35
N VAL A 158 -4.49 -23.04 -2.50
CA VAL A 158 -3.55 -21.99 -2.07
C VAL A 158 -2.42 -22.57 -1.22
N VAL A 159 -2.71 -23.50 -0.30
CA VAL A 159 -1.68 -24.17 0.49
C VAL A 159 -0.74 -24.97 -0.40
N ALA A 160 -1.27 -25.78 -1.32
CA ALA A 160 -0.48 -26.56 -2.26
C ALA A 160 0.39 -25.69 -3.19
N ALA A 161 -0.17 -24.59 -3.71
CA ALA A 161 0.58 -23.65 -4.54
C ALA A 161 1.70 -22.94 -3.77
N ALA A 162 1.46 -22.59 -2.50
CA ALA A 162 2.47 -21.99 -1.64
C ALA A 162 3.60 -22.97 -1.35
N ASP A 163 3.29 -24.25 -1.09
CA ASP A 163 4.29 -25.30 -0.90
C ASP A 163 5.15 -25.52 -2.14
N ALA A 164 4.55 -25.49 -3.33
CA ALA A 164 5.31 -25.56 -4.59
C ALA A 164 6.28 -24.38 -4.75
N VAL A 165 5.89 -23.16 -4.36
CA VAL A 165 6.78 -21.98 -4.38
C VAL A 165 7.91 -22.12 -3.35
N ILE A 166 7.59 -22.54 -2.12
CA ILE A 166 8.56 -22.73 -1.03
C ILE A 166 9.61 -23.76 -1.44
N ALA A 167 9.20 -24.86 -2.08
CA ALA A 167 10.10 -25.90 -2.56
C ALA A 167 11.11 -25.40 -3.62
N THR A 168 10.86 -24.26 -4.28
CA THR A 168 11.84 -23.68 -5.21
C THR A 168 12.95 -22.89 -4.52
N VAL A 169 12.84 -22.63 -3.21
CA VAL A 169 13.80 -21.81 -2.46
C VAL A 169 14.66 -22.71 -1.59
N ASP A 170 15.97 -22.65 -1.80
CA ASP A 170 16.94 -23.27 -0.89
C ASP A 170 17.06 -22.43 0.39
N THR A 171 16.33 -22.84 1.42
CA THR A 171 16.28 -22.13 2.70
C THR A 171 17.60 -22.16 3.46
N ASP A 172 18.42 -23.18 3.27
CA ASP A 172 19.67 -23.33 4.01
C ASP A 172 20.76 -22.45 3.40
N LYS A 173 20.87 -22.44 2.07
CA LYS A 173 21.72 -21.48 1.36
C LYS A 173 21.30 -20.03 1.62
N LEU A 174 19.99 -19.77 1.66
CA LEU A 174 19.47 -18.45 1.96
C LEU A 174 19.80 -18.02 3.41
N ALA A 175 19.71 -18.94 4.37
CA ALA A 175 20.05 -18.68 5.75
C ALA A 175 21.56 -18.47 5.94
N ALA A 176 22.40 -19.20 5.21
CA ALA A 176 23.85 -19.06 5.25
C ALA A 176 24.33 -17.72 4.66
N THR A 177 23.67 -17.23 3.60
CA THR A 177 24.08 -16.00 2.90
C THR A 177 23.61 -14.71 3.58
N LEU A 178 22.38 -14.67 4.08
CA LEU A 178 21.77 -13.43 4.62
C LEU A 178 21.59 -13.45 6.13
N GLY A 179 21.74 -14.61 6.77
CA GLY A 179 21.13 -14.87 8.07
C GLY A 179 19.60 -14.96 7.96
N ARG A 180 18.94 -15.62 8.91
CA ARG A 180 17.48 -15.85 8.81
C ARG A 180 16.67 -14.54 8.83
N ARG A 181 16.97 -13.63 9.77
CA ARG A 181 16.32 -12.30 9.84
C ARG A 181 17.10 -11.19 9.15
N GLY A 182 18.37 -11.40 8.80
CA GLY A 182 19.20 -10.41 8.12
C GLY A 182 18.95 -10.36 6.61
N GLY A 183 19.42 -9.28 5.98
CA GLY A 183 19.48 -9.13 4.53
C GLY A 183 18.14 -9.01 3.80
N ARG A 184 18.19 -8.42 2.60
CA ARG A 184 17.08 -8.36 1.63
C ARG A 184 17.51 -9.08 0.36
N SER A 185 16.69 -9.99 -0.14
CA SER A 185 16.86 -10.63 -1.45
C SER A 185 15.51 -10.96 -2.06
N ALA A 186 15.48 -11.15 -3.37
CA ALA A 186 14.27 -11.59 -4.07
C ALA A 186 13.78 -12.95 -3.54
N ASP A 187 14.71 -13.89 -3.30
CA ASP A 187 14.42 -15.23 -2.81
C ASP A 187 13.79 -15.22 -1.42
N LYS A 188 14.31 -14.39 -0.50
CA LYS A 188 13.71 -14.21 0.83
C LYS A 188 12.33 -13.59 0.72
N GLY A 189 12.14 -12.59 -0.15
CA GLY A 189 10.83 -11.99 -0.41
C GLY A 189 9.80 -13.01 -0.87
N VAL A 190 10.16 -13.87 -1.83
CA VAL A 190 9.30 -14.93 -2.34
C VAL A 190 8.96 -15.96 -1.26
N LEU A 191 9.97 -16.43 -0.51
CA LEU A 191 9.77 -17.39 0.58
C LEU A 191 8.80 -16.84 1.64
N VAL A 192 9.03 -15.61 2.09
CA VAL A 192 8.23 -14.96 3.13
C VAL A 192 6.79 -14.73 2.64
N ASP A 193 6.60 -14.27 1.41
CA ASP A 193 5.26 -14.10 0.84
C ASP A 193 4.51 -15.43 0.75
N ALA A 194 5.17 -16.50 0.30
CA ALA A 194 4.58 -17.83 0.21
C ALA A 194 4.20 -18.40 1.61
N LEU A 195 5.10 -18.32 2.58
CA LEU A 195 4.84 -18.73 3.98
C LEU A 195 3.69 -17.93 4.60
N TYR A 196 3.62 -16.63 4.32
CA TYR A 196 2.55 -15.77 4.81
C TYR A 196 1.19 -16.14 4.21
N ARG A 197 1.12 -16.31 2.88
CA ARG A 197 -0.11 -16.74 2.20
C ARG A 197 -0.56 -18.12 2.64
N LYS A 198 0.37 -19.09 2.77
CA LYS A 198 0.09 -20.42 3.32
C LYS A 198 -0.49 -20.34 4.73
N GLY A 199 0.14 -19.56 5.61
CA GLY A 199 -0.34 -19.37 6.99
C GLY A 199 -1.75 -18.77 7.04
N ARG A 200 -2.03 -17.78 6.18
CA ARG A 200 -3.37 -17.19 6.07
C ARG A 200 -4.40 -18.20 5.54
N ALA A 201 -4.03 -19.01 4.55
CA ALA A 201 -4.92 -20.03 4.00
C ALA A 201 -5.29 -21.07 5.08
N LEU A 202 -4.30 -21.59 5.79
CA LEU A 202 -4.52 -22.50 6.93
C LEU A 202 -5.40 -21.84 8.01
N ALA A 203 -5.11 -20.60 8.39
CA ALA A 203 -5.91 -19.84 9.34
C ALA A 203 -7.39 -19.66 8.93
N TYR A 204 -7.65 -19.54 7.63
CA TYR A 204 -8.99 -19.32 7.08
C TYR A 204 -9.80 -20.60 6.96
N MET A 205 -9.14 -21.77 6.90
CA MET A 205 -9.83 -23.07 6.95
C MET A 205 -10.63 -23.24 8.26
N GLU A 206 -10.21 -22.56 9.32
CA GLU A 206 -10.88 -22.58 10.63
C GLU A 206 -11.99 -21.53 10.78
N LEU A 207 -12.37 -20.81 9.72
CA LEU A 207 -13.51 -19.91 9.80
C LEU A 207 -14.81 -20.73 9.89
N PRO A 208 -15.80 -20.33 10.71
CA PRO A 208 -17.03 -21.11 10.87
C PRO A 208 -17.74 -21.43 9.55
N GLU A 209 -17.82 -20.44 8.65
CA GLU A 209 -18.40 -20.60 7.31
C GLU A 209 -17.63 -21.59 6.42
N VAL A 210 -16.32 -21.72 6.62
CA VAL A 210 -15.46 -22.63 5.84
C VAL A 210 -15.51 -24.03 6.43
N ILE A 211 -15.46 -24.18 7.75
CA ILE A 211 -15.61 -25.48 8.42
C ILE A 211 -16.96 -26.11 8.06
N ALA A 212 -18.02 -25.30 7.97
CA ALA A 212 -19.33 -25.77 7.58
C ALA A 212 -19.37 -26.37 6.16
N ALA A 213 -18.60 -25.79 5.22
CA ALA A 213 -18.53 -26.27 3.83
C ALA A 213 -17.47 -27.38 3.63
N HIS A 214 -16.36 -27.28 4.35
CA HIS A 214 -15.20 -28.16 4.25
C HIS A 214 -14.68 -28.51 5.65
N PRO A 215 -15.26 -29.52 6.30
CA PRO A 215 -14.84 -29.94 7.63
C PRO A 215 -13.38 -30.35 7.67
N ILE A 216 -12.68 -29.93 8.72
CA ILE A 216 -11.30 -30.36 8.98
C ILE A 216 -11.36 -31.75 9.59
N ALA A 217 -10.99 -32.77 8.80
CA ALA A 217 -11.00 -34.17 9.23
C ALA A 217 -10.05 -34.40 10.41
N ASP A 218 -8.79 -33.96 10.29
CA ASP A 218 -7.80 -34.05 11.36
C ASP A 218 -7.41 -32.66 11.89
N LYS A 219 -8.04 -32.29 13.01
CA LYS A 219 -7.79 -31.02 13.71
C LYS A 219 -6.37 -30.93 14.28
N ALA A 220 -5.80 -32.04 14.73
CA ALA A 220 -4.46 -32.07 15.32
C ALA A 220 -3.38 -31.87 14.24
N ALA A 221 -3.48 -32.58 13.12
CA ALA A 221 -2.58 -32.36 11.98
C ALA A 221 -2.71 -30.95 11.42
N HIS A 222 -3.94 -30.42 11.29
CA HIS A 222 -4.16 -29.04 10.85
C HIS A 222 -3.51 -28.02 11.79
N ALA A 223 -3.67 -28.20 13.11
CA ALA A 223 -3.03 -27.33 14.10
C ALA A 223 -1.51 -27.37 14.00
N LYS A 224 -0.93 -28.57 13.88
CA LYS A 224 0.51 -28.76 13.68
C LYS A 224 1.01 -28.09 12.40
N ALA A 225 0.26 -28.20 11.30
CA ALA A 225 0.61 -27.57 10.03
C ALA A 225 0.64 -26.04 10.13
N PHE A 226 -0.36 -25.44 10.81
CA PHE A 226 -0.38 -24.00 11.05
C PHE A 226 0.79 -23.54 11.92
N ASP A 227 1.02 -24.20 13.06
CA ASP A 227 2.07 -23.82 13.99
C ASP A 227 3.47 -23.99 13.40
N SER A 228 3.69 -25.06 12.63
CA SER A 228 4.95 -25.27 11.90
C SER A 228 5.20 -24.16 10.88
N ASN A 229 4.19 -23.81 10.07
CA ASN A 229 4.30 -22.74 9.10
C ASN A 229 4.53 -21.37 9.76
N PHE A 230 3.81 -21.08 10.85
CA PHE A 230 3.95 -19.82 11.58
C PHE A 230 5.33 -19.70 12.23
N LYS A 231 5.83 -20.80 12.81
CA LYS A 231 7.19 -20.87 13.37
C LYS A 231 8.24 -20.62 12.28
N GLU A 232 8.08 -21.24 11.12
CA GLU A 232 9.01 -21.05 9.99
C GLU A 232 8.99 -19.59 9.51
N LEU A 233 7.82 -18.98 9.31
CA LEU A 233 7.70 -17.55 8.97
C LEU A 233 8.43 -16.65 9.98
N GLY A 234 8.25 -16.92 11.28
CA GLY A 234 8.90 -16.17 12.37
C GLY A 234 10.43 -16.29 12.41
N ARG A 235 11.03 -17.26 11.71
CA ARG A 235 12.49 -17.33 11.53
C ARG A 235 12.99 -16.26 10.56
N TRP A 236 12.17 -15.88 9.58
CA TRP A 236 12.56 -15.01 8.48
C TRP A 236 12.18 -13.54 8.68
N VAL A 237 11.08 -13.29 9.40
CA VAL A 237 10.54 -11.95 9.66
C VAL A 237 10.03 -11.80 11.08
N ASP A 238 9.92 -10.56 11.56
CA ASP A 238 9.15 -10.27 12.75
C ASP A 238 7.64 -10.32 12.43
N THR A 239 6.97 -11.36 12.92
CA THR A 239 5.53 -11.56 12.69
C THR A 239 4.65 -10.44 13.28
N THR A 240 5.21 -9.61 14.16
CA THR A 240 4.49 -8.49 14.77
C THR A 240 4.46 -7.25 13.88
N GLU A 241 5.25 -7.19 12.81
CA GLU A 241 5.23 -6.09 11.84
C GLU A 241 3.87 -5.96 11.13
N ASN A 242 3.55 -4.74 10.66
CA ASN A 242 2.26 -4.41 10.04
C ASN A 242 1.85 -5.37 8.91
N THR A 243 2.82 -5.80 8.10
CA THR A 243 2.60 -6.71 6.96
C THR A 243 2.05 -8.07 7.41
N TYR A 244 2.52 -8.59 8.55
CA TYR A 244 2.24 -9.95 9.03
C TYR A 244 1.31 -10.00 10.24
N VAL A 245 1.02 -8.85 10.85
CA VAL A 245 0.29 -8.75 12.11
C VAL A 245 -1.07 -9.45 12.09
N LEU A 246 -1.77 -9.47 10.94
CA LEU A 246 -3.07 -10.14 10.84
C LEU A 246 -2.97 -11.66 11.05
N LEU A 247 -1.88 -12.28 10.61
CA LEU A 247 -1.61 -13.70 10.86
C LEU A 247 -1.18 -13.91 12.31
N HIS A 248 -0.35 -13.01 12.87
CA HIS A 248 0.05 -13.03 14.27
C HIS A 248 -1.15 -12.94 15.24
N ILE A 249 -2.07 -11.99 14.99
CA ILE A 249 -3.34 -11.86 15.72
C ILE A 249 -4.13 -13.16 15.68
N ARG A 250 -4.16 -13.86 14.55
CA ARG A 250 -4.84 -15.15 14.43
C ARG A 250 -4.15 -16.23 15.27
N HIS A 251 -2.82 -16.30 15.24
CA HIS A 251 -2.03 -17.21 16.07
C HIS A 251 -2.30 -16.99 17.57
N GLU A 252 -2.30 -15.74 18.05
CA GLU A 252 -2.65 -15.41 19.45
C GLU A 252 -4.09 -15.83 19.81
N ARG A 253 -5.05 -15.63 18.89
CA ARG A 253 -6.43 -16.10 19.10
C ARG A 253 -6.53 -17.62 19.20
N ARG A 254 -5.74 -18.38 18.43
CA ARG A 254 -5.71 -19.86 18.50
C ARG A 254 -5.13 -20.36 19.81
N ARG A 255 -4.20 -19.62 20.40
CA ARG A 255 -3.61 -19.90 21.73
C ARG A 255 -4.46 -19.46 22.91
N GLY A 256 -5.68 -18.97 22.67
CA GLY A 256 -6.56 -18.49 23.74
C GLY A 256 -6.08 -17.18 24.38
N ARG A 257 -5.33 -16.33 23.64
CA ARG A 257 -4.80 -15.04 24.12
C ARG A 257 -5.48 -13.84 23.42
N PRO A 258 -6.81 -13.64 23.57
CA PRO A 258 -7.52 -12.57 22.87
C PRO A 258 -7.06 -11.16 23.28
N ALA A 259 -6.56 -10.95 24.49
CA ALA A 259 -6.03 -9.66 24.93
C ALA A 259 -4.75 -9.26 24.16
N MET A 260 -3.86 -10.22 23.88
CA MET A 260 -2.67 -9.98 23.05
C MET A 260 -3.03 -9.72 21.59
N ALA A 261 -3.99 -10.48 21.07
CA ALA A 261 -4.56 -10.22 19.75
C ALA A 261 -5.14 -8.79 19.64
N LEU A 262 -5.84 -8.32 20.68
CA LEU A 262 -6.38 -6.96 20.74
C LEU A 262 -5.28 -5.90 20.83
N LYS A 263 -4.25 -6.09 21.66
CA LYS A 263 -3.10 -5.18 21.77
C LYS A 263 -2.47 -4.92 20.40
N TRP A 264 -2.20 -5.97 19.64
CA TRP A 264 -1.62 -5.85 18.30
C TRP A 264 -2.58 -5.22 17.30
N LEU A 265 -3.87 -5.57 17.36
CA LEU A 265 -4.88 -4.96 16.50
C LEU A 265 -4.93 -3.43 16.72
N THR A 266 -4.97 -2.99 17.98
CA THR A 266 -5.03 -1.56 18.34
C THR A 266 -3.75 -0.82 17.95
N LYS A 267 -2.57 -1.46 18.06
CA LYS A 267 -1.29 -0.84 17.66
C LYS A 267 -1.29 -0.43 16.18
N TYR A 268 -1.79 -1.29 15.29
CA TYR A 268 -1.77 -1.03 13.84
C TYR A 268 -3.07 -0.44 13.30
N TYR A 269 -4.14 -0.43 14.11
CA TYR A 269 -5.40 0.20 13.77
C TYR A 269 -5.81 1.21 14.84
N PRO A 270 -5.39 2.49 14.70
CA PRO A 270 -5.75 3.55 15.63
C PRO A 270 -7.24 3.95 15.55
N GLY A 271 -7.98 3.46 14.56
CA GLY A 271 -9.40 3.75 14.37
C GLY A 271 -9.73 4.67 13.18
N THR A 272 -8.70 5.27 12.57
CA THR A 272 -8.82 6.23 11.46
C THR A 272 -7.76 5.97 10.38
N PRO A 273 -8.11 5.95 9.07
CA PRO A 273 -9.47 5.91 8.55
C PRO A 273 -10.19 4.62 8.98
N ALA A 274 -11.51 4.68 9.06
CA ALA A 274 -12.30 3.54 9.51
C ALA A 274 -12.16 2.38 8.50
N ASN A 275 -11.81 1.18 8.98
CA ASN A 275 -11.73 -0.02 8.15
C ASN A 275 -12.65 -1.12 8.68
N PHE A 276 -13.63 -1.52 7.85
CA PHE A 276 -14.68 -2.47 8.22
C PHE A 276 -14.11 -3.75 8.83
N TRP A 277 -13.08 -4.33 8.20
CA TRP A 277 -12.52 -5.61 8.64
C TRP A 277 -11.79 -5.51 9.98
N TYR A 278 -11.14 -4.38 10.26
CA TYR A 278 -10.46 -4.15 11.54
C TYR A 278 -11.46 -3.91 12.66
N VAL A 279 -12.48 -3.08 12.43
CA VAL A 279 -13.57 -2.82 13.38
C VAL A 279 -14.31 -4.13 13.71
N LYS A 280 -14.65 -4.92 12.68
CA LYS A 280 -15.28 -6.24 12.86
C LYS A 280 -14.42 -7.18 13.71
N LYS A 281 -13.11 -7.26 13.43
CA LYS A 281 -12.17 -8.09 14.24
C LYS A 281 -12.08 -7.61 15.69
N ARG A 282 -12.08 -6.29 15.92
CA ARG A 282 -12.01 -5.69 17.26
C ARG A 282 -13.25 -6.03 18.07
N ARG A 283 -14.44 -5.89 17.47
CA ARG A 283 -15.72 -6.36 18.03
C ARG A 283 -15.65 -7.83 18.45
N ASP A 284 -15.23 -8.72 17.55
CA ASP A 284 -15.14 -10.17 17.83
C ASP A 284 -14.12 -10.52 18.93
N LEU A 285 -13.14 -9.63 19.21
CA LEU A 285 -12.20 -9.79 20.30
C LEU A 285 -12.80 -9.32 21.63
N TYR A 286 -13.55 -8.22 21.64
CA TYR A 286 -14.27 -7.76 22.83
C TYR A 286 -15.30 -8.77 23.32
N GLU A 287 -16.03 -9.40 22.39
CA GLU A 287 -16.95 -10.49 22.71
C GLU A 287 -16.22 -11.64 23.42
N LYS A 288 -15.07 -12.07 22.88
CA LYS A 288 -14.24 -13.14 23.48
C LYS A 288 -13.65 -12.77 24.85
N LEU A 289 -13.48 -11.49 25.12
CA LEU A 289 -12.99 -10.98 26.41
C LEU A 289 -14.11 -10.75 27.43
N GLY A 290 -15.38 -10.89 27.03
CA GLY A 290 -16.53 -10.57 27.88
C GLY A 290 -16.77 -9.07 28.06
N TRP A 291 -16.15 -8.21 27.24
CA TRP A 291 -16.28 -6.75 27.35
C TRP A 291 -17.52 -6.27 26.58
N SER A 292 -18.69 -6.54 27.16
CA SER A 292 -20.01 -6.28 26.55
C SER A 292 -20.19 -4.83 26.09
N HIS A 293 -19.85 -3.85 26.94
CA HIS A 293 -19.95 -2.43 26.62
C HIS A 293 -19.12 -2.05 25.39
N CYS A 294 -17.87 -2.53 25.28
CA CYS A 294 -17.03 -2.31 24.09
C CYS A 294 -17.58 -3.03 22.85
N HIS A 295 -18.03 -4.27 23.02
CA HIS A 295 -18.63 -5.05 21.95
C HIS A 295 -19.86 -4.35 21.34
N GLU A 296 -20.77 -3.87 22.19
CA GLU A 296 -21.97 -3.15 21.77
C GLU A 296 -21.64 -1.82 21.07
N TYR A 297 -20.67 -1.08 21.62
CA TYR A 297 -20.18 0.14 20.98
C TYR A 297 -19.72 -0.14 19.55
N GLU A 298 -18.79 -1.09 19.34
CA GLU A 298 -18.31 -1.42 18.00
C GLU A 298 -19.41 -1.94 17.09
N ARG A 299 -20.35 -2.73 17.62
CA ARG A 299 -21.50 -3.24 16.86
C ARG A 299 -22.37 -2.10 16.31
N ARG A 300 -22.66 -1.06 17.13
CA ARG A 300 -23.43 0.12 16.69
C ARG A 300 -22.64 0.93 15.66
N TRP A 301 -21.36 1.19 15.93
CA TRP A 301 -20.51 1.98 15.05
C TRP A 301 -20.19 1.32 13.71
N LEU A 302 -20.23 -0.01 13.62
CA LEU A 302 -20.16 -0.72 12.33
C LEU A 302 -21.31 -0.31 11.40
N LEU A 303 -22.52 -0.14 11.92
CA LEU A 303 -23.69 0.24 11.13
C LEU A 303 -23.59 1.70 10.67
N VAL A 304 -23.14 2.58 11.56
CA VAL A 304 -23.01 4.03 11.27
C VAL A 304 -21.88 4.31 10.29
N ARG A 305 -20.70 3.69 10.46
CA ARG A 305 -19.51 3.97 9.64
C ARG A 305 -19.52 3.25 8.29
N PHE A 306 -20.24 2.14 8.19
CA PHE A 306 -20.29 1.32 6.98
C PHE A 306 -21.74 1.03 6.58
N PRO A 307 -22.53 2.07 6.28
CA PRO A 307 -23.90 1.89 5.85
C PRO A 307 -23.92 1.18 4.48
N LYS A 308 -24.97 0.39 4.24
CA LYS A 308 -25.15 -0.32 2.95
C LYS A 308 -25.49 0.62 1.81
N VAL A 309 -26.11 1.75 2.14
CA VAL A 309 -26.58 2.77 1.20
C VAL A 309 -26.13 4.12 1.75
N TYR A 310 -25.77 5.03 0.87
CA TYR A 310 -25.52 6.41 1.28
C TYR A 310 -26.80 7.03 1.84
N GLU A 311 -26.63 7.97 2.76
CA GLU A 311 -27.74 8.79 3.24
C GLU A 311 -28.34 9.54 2.04
N ALA A 312 -29.67 9.56 1.95
CA ALA A 312 -30.35 10.34 0.93
C ALA A 312 -30.09 11.84 1.17
N PHE A 313 -29.93 12.59 0.07
CA PHE A 313 -29.75 14.04 0.11
C PHE A 313 -31.08 14.78 0.30
#